data_AF-A0A7X7MWL8-F1
#
_entry.id   AF-A0A7X7MWL8-F1
#
_cell.length_a   1.000
_cell.length_b   1.000
_cell.length_c   1.000
_cell.angle_alpha   90.00
_cell.angle_beta   90.00
_cell.angle_gamma   90.00
#
_symmetry.space_group_name_H-M   'P 1'
#
loop_
_entity.id
_entity.type
_entity.pdbx_description
1 polymer ?
#
loop_
_entity_poly.entity_id
_entity_poly.type
_entity_poly.pdbx_seq_one_letter_code
_entity_poly.pdbx_strand_id
1 'polypeptide(L)'
;MYGGIHAFVGESRGDFYYDVAVKKPNPLSDAFTYEYFMSIRNNCKEQLSAKVFLATEQRIPGLGNGVLQDILYLAGIHPKKPIGTISEDDFKFLYDTVRKVLSEMTEQGGRD
;
A
#
# COMPACT_ATOMS: atom_id res chain seq x y z
N MET A 1 15.37 12.09 -5.03
CA MET A 1 15.37 10.84 -4.23
C MET A 1 16.51 10.94 -3.25
N TYR A 2 16.27 10.78 -1.95
CA TYR A 2 17.35 10.59 -0.97
C TYR A 2 17.67 9.10 -0.94
N GLY A 3 18.93 8.73 -1.11
CA GLY A 3 19.40 7.36 -1.02
C GLY A 3 20.19 7.15 0.27
N GLY A 4 20.09 5.96 0.84
CA GLY A 4 20.87 5.54 2.02
C GLY A 4 21.31 4.08 1.85
N ILE A 5 22.52 3.76 2.33
CA ILE A 5 23.04 2.40 2.40
C ILE A 5 23.30 2.09 3.87
N HIS A 6 22.68 1.03 4.38
CA HIS A 6 22.82 0.58 5.76
C HIS A 6 23.38 -0.85 5.76
N ALA A 7 24.36 -1.13 6.63
CA ALA A 7 24.94 -2.44 6.81
C ALA A 7 25.04 -2.77 8.30
N PHE A 8 24.45 -3.89 8.72
CA PHE A 8 24.44 -4.38 10.09
C PHE A 8 24.35 -5.91 10.11
N VAL A 9 24.72 -6.52 11.23
CA VAL A 9 24.60 -7.96 11.46
C VAL A 9 23.34 -8.21 12.28
N GLY A 10 22.40 -9.01 11.78
CA GLY A 10 21.14 -9.32 12.47
C GLY A 10 20.02 -8.33 12.16
N GLU A 11 19.24 -7.94 13.18
CA GLU A 11 18.14 -6.97 13.03
C GLU A 11 18.64 -5.53 12.93
N SER A 12 17.82 -4.64 12.36
CA SER A 12 18.13 -3.21 12.34
C SER A 12 18.12 -2.66 13.77
N ARG A 13 19.06 -1.77 14.09
CA ARG A 13 19.07 -1.08 15.39
C ARG A 13 18.06 0.07 15.42
N GLY A 14 16.78 -0.22 15.23
CA GLY A 14 15.69 0.74 15.38
C GLY A 14 15.38 1.58 14.13
N ASP A 15 15.62 1.06 12.93
CA ASP A 15 15.14 1.70 11.71
C ASP A 15 13.68 1.31 11.46
N PHE A 16 12.77 2.26 11.74
CA PHE A 16 11.34 2.08 11.55
C PHE A 16 10.97 1.63 10.12
N TYR A 17 11.62 2.16 9.09
CA TYR A 17 11.29 1.85 7.71
C TYR A 17 11.73 0.44 7.33
N TYR A 18 12.91 0.01 7.79
CA TYR A 18 13.37 -1.36 7.62
C TYR A 18 12.46 -2.35 8.36
N ASP A 19 12.18 -2.09 9.64
CA ASP A 19 11.41 -3.00 10.48
C ASP A 19 9.99 -3.21 9.94
N VAL A 20 9.35 -2.13 9.46
CA VAL A 20 8.02 -2.22 8.87
C VAL A 20 8.04 -2.97 7.54
N ALA A 21 9.04 -2.74 6.68
CA ALA A 21 9.15 -3.43 5.40
C ALA A 21 9.38 -4.94 5.56
N VAL A 22 10.10 -5.37 6.61
CA VAL A 22 10.35 -6.79 6.89
C VAL A 22 9.13 -7.47 7.54
N LYS A 23 8.40 -6.77 8.43
CA LYS A 23 7.31 -7.37 9.22
C LYS A 23 5.96 -7.43 8.49
N LYS A 24 5.69 -6.50 7.58
CA LYS A 24 4.39 -6.43 6.88
C LYS A 24 4.41 -7.29 5.61
N PRO A 25 3.26 -7.84 5.21
CA PRO A 25 3.14 -8.57 3.95
C PRO A 25 3.59 -7.74 2.76
N ASN A 26 4.32 -8.38 1.85
CA ASN A 26 4.63 -7.83 0.54
C ASN A 26 3.33 -7.79 -0.30
N PRO A 27 2.96 -6.66 -0.92
CA PRO A 27 1.74 -6.55 -1.73
C PRO A 27 1.60 -7.54 -2.89
N LEU A 28 2.72 -8.13 -3.33
CA LEU A 28 2.78 -9.12 -4.40
C LEU A 28 2.77 -10.58 -3.90
N SER A 29 2.86 -10.81 -2.59
CA SER A 29 2.83 -12.16 -2.03
C SER A 29 1.43 -12.60 -1.63
N ASP A 30 1.23 -13.91 -1.51
CA ASP A 30 -0.04 -14.49 -1.06
C ASP A 30 -0.40 -14.11 0.39
N ALA A 31 0.56 -13.62 1.16
CA ALA A 31 0.32 -13.11 2.52
C ALA A 31 -0.42 -11.75 2.52
N PHE A 32 -0.43 -11.02 1.40
CA PHE A 32 -1.21 -9.79 1.25
C PHE A 32 -2.65 -10.13 0.85
N THR A 33 -3.39 -10.72 1.78
CA THR A 33 -4.79 -11.12 1.58
C THR A 33 -5.76 -9.93 1.69
N TYR A 34 -7.01 -10.14 1.25
CA TYR A 34 -8.05 -9.13 1.42
C TYR A 34 -8.36 -8.88 2.90
N GLU A 35 -8.31 -9.90 3.75
CA GLU A 35 -8.50 -9.80 5.19
C GLU A 35 -7.42 -8.94 5.84
N TYR A 36 -6.16 -9.10 5.40
CA TYR A 36 -5.09 -8.20 5.81
C TYR A 36 -5.41 -6.76 5.40
N PHE A 37 -5.77 -6.52 4.15
CA PHE A 37 -6.10 -5.19 3.64
C PHE A 37 -7.29 -4.54 4.38
N MET A 38 -8.32 -5.33 4.69
CA MET A 38 -9.46 -4.91 5.52
C MET A 38 -9.04 -4.58 6.95
N SER A 39 -8.11 -5.35 7.53
CA SER A 39 -7.57 -5.05 8.85
C SER A 39 -6.88 -3.69 8.88
N ILE A 40 -6.21 -3.27 7.79
CA ILE A 40 -5.63 -1.94 7.69
C ILE A 40 -6.73 -0.86 7.77
N ARG A 41 -7.83 -1.05 7.04
CA ARG A 41 -9.00 -0.14 7.07
C ARG A 41 -9.59 -0.04 8.47
N ASN A 42 -9.78 -1.17 9.14
CA ASN A 42 -10.39 -1.22 10.48
C ASN A 42 -9.50 -0.59 11.56
N ASN A 43 -8.18 -0.60 11.38
CA ASN A 43 -7.22 0.00 12.30
C ASN A 43 -6.89 1.47 11.97
N CYS A 44 -7.54 2.07 10.98
CA CYS A 44 -7.31 3.44 10.58
C CYS A 44 -8.51 4.35 10.88
N LYS A 45 -8.27 5.65 10.88
CA LYS A 45 -9.29 6.68 11.07
C LYS A 45 -10.21 6.73 9.83
N GLU A 46 -11.52 6.59 10.01
CA GLU A 46 -12.51 6.55 8.91
C GLU A 46 -12.48 7.78 7.98
N GLN A 47 -12.15 8.95 8.55
CA GLN A 47 -12.03 10.22 7.84
C GLN A 47 -10.76 10.35 6.99
N LEU A 48 -9.83 9.37 7.07
CA LEU A 48 -8.64 9.40 6.24
C LEU A 48 -9.03 9.35 4.77
N SER A 49 -8.44 10.23 3.98
CA SER A 49 -8.63 10.18 2.54
C SER A 49 -8.00 8.92 1.95
N ALA A 50 -8.58 8.38 0.87
CA ALA A 50 -8.09 7.20 0.17
C ALA A 50 -6.60 7.33 -0.21
N LYS A 51 -6.15 8.53 -0.61
CA LYS A 51 -4.73 8.81 -0.86
C LYS A 51 -3.86 8.60 0.37
N VAL A 52 -4.26 9.18 1.51
CA VAL A 52 -3.51 9.07 2.76
C VAL A 52 -3.52 7.63 3.28
N PHE A 53 -4.66 6.93 3.15
CA PHE A 53 -4.78 5.52 3.49
C PHE A 53 -3.70 4.67 2.79
N LEU A 54 -3.56 4.83 1.47
CA LEU A 54 -2.58 4.10 0.66
C LEU A 54 -1.13 4.59 0.85
N ALA A 55 -0.91 5.89 1.06
CA ALA A 55 0.43 6.49 0.99
C ALA A 55 1.20 6.55 2.32
N THR A 56 0.53 6.51 3.47
CA THR A 56 1.15 6.85 4.76
C THR A 56 1.35 5.66 5.70
N GLU A 57 2.17 5.87 6.73
CA GLU A 57 2.45 4.89 7.81
C GLU A 57 3.03 3.55 7.33
N GLN A 58 3.53 3.51 6.09
CA GLN A 58 4.03 2.29 5.46
C GLN A 58 3.02 1.14 5.60
N ARG A 59 1.71 1.43 5.50
CA ARG A 59 0.65 0.42 5.63
C ARG A 59 0.77 -0.66 4.56
N ILE A 60 1.19 -0.25 3.37
CA ILE A 60 1.44 -1.10 2.21
C ILE A 60 2.89 -0.81 1.79
N PRO A 61 3.87 -1.63 2.21
CA PRO A 61 5.28 -1.39 1.88
C PRO A 61 5.51 -1.32 0.38
N GLY A 62 6.36 -0.39 -0.07
CA GLY A 62 6.74 -0.24 -1.47
C GLY A 62 5.75 0.53 -2.35
N LEU A 63 4.60 0.98 -1.82
CA LEU A 63 3.63 1.73 -2.60
C LEU A 63 4.01 3.22 -2.72
N GLY A 64 4.35 3.66 -3.93
CA GLY A 64 4.74 5.03 -4.24
C GLY A 64 3.57 5.95 -4.63
N ASN A 65 3.82 7.28 -4.62
CA ASN A 65 2.82 8.31 -4.93
C ASN A 65 2.25 8.25 -6.35
N GLY A 66 3.05 7.88 -7.36
CA GLY A 66 2.55 7.75 -8.75
C GLY A 66 1.65 6.53 -8.89
N VAL A 67 2.11 5.39 -8.39
CA VAL A 67 1.39 4.10 -8.46
C VAL A 67 0.04 4.17 -7.75
N LEU A 68 -0.01 4.75 -6.54
CA LEU A 68 -1.29 4.88 -5.83
C LEU A 68 -2.28 5.79 -6.56
N GLN A 69 -1.81 6.76 -7.35
CA GLN A 69 -2.71 7.60 -8.15
C GLN A 69 -3.35 6.80 -9.28
N ASP A 70 -2.56 5.97 -9.97
CA ASP A 70 -3.07 5.08 -11.02
C ASP A 70 -4.07 4.08 -10.45
N ILE A 71 -3.76 3.49 -9.29
CA ILE A 71 -4.67 2.59 -8.56
C ILE A 71 -5.99 3.29 -8.25
N LEU A 72 -5.95 4.51 -7.69
CA LEU A 72 -7.18 5.25 -7.35
C LEU A 72 -7.98 5.63 -8.60
N TYR A 73 -7.31 5.98 -9.69
CA TYR A 73 -7.93 6.26 -10.97
C TYR A 73 -8.64 5.03 -11.53
N LEU A 74 -7.96 3.88 -11.59
CA LEU A 74 -8.51 2.62 -12.08
C LEU A 74 -9.62 2.07 -11.17
N ALA A 75 -9.49 2.29 -9.85
CA ALA A 75 -10.52 1.93 -8.87
C ALA A 75 -11.73 2.88 -8.88
N GLY A 76 -11.68 4.00 -9.63
CA GLY A 76 -12.75 5.00 -9.65
C GLY A 76 -12.93 5.76 -8.33
N ILE A 77 -11.90 5.80 -7.47
CA ILE A 77 -11.98 6.40 -6.13
C ILE A 77 -11.31 7.77 -6.13
N HIS A 78 -12.08 8.80 -5.80
CA HIS A 78 -11.52 10.14 -5.67
C HIS A 78 -10.45 10.17 -4.56
N PRO A 79 -9.25 10.76 -4.78
CA PRO A 79 -8.15 10.71 -3.81
C PRO A 79 -8.48 11.30 -2.42
N LYS A 80 -9.43 12.25 -2.37
CA LYS A 80 -9.92 12.88 -1.13
C LYS A 80 -11.14 12.17 -0.50
N LYS A 81 -11.67 11.11 -1.12
CA LYS A 81 -12.81 10.34 -0.57
C LYS A 81 -12.40 9.74 0.78
N PRO A 82 -13.16 9.94 1.86
CA PRO A 82 -12.90 9.28 3.14
C PRO A 82 -12.97 7.75 2.99
N ILE A 83 -12.04 7.02 3.59
CA ILE A 83 -11.98 5.57 3.46
C ILE A 83 -13.18 4.88 4.12
N GLY A 84 -13.72 5.46 5.20
CA GLY A 84 -14.91 4.96 5.89
C GLY A 84 -16.16 4.97 5.02
N THR A 85 -16.25 5.84 4.00
CA THR A 85 -17.43 5.97 3.14
C THR A 85 -17.37 5.12 1.87
N ILE A 86 -16.30 4.34 1.68
CA ILE A 86 -16.16 3.41 0.57
C ILE A 86 -16.97 2.15 0.89
N SER A 87 -17.80 1.69 -0.04
CA SER A 87 -18.56 0.45 0.13
C SER A 87 -17.61 -0.75 0.27
N GLU A 88 -18.13 -1.87 0.77
CA GLU A 88 -17.31 -3.09 0.84
C GLU A 88 -16.90 -3.57 -0.56
N ASP A 89 -17.81 -3.52 -1.53
CA ASP A 89 -17.55 -3.89 -2.92
C ASP A 89 -16.48 -2.99 -3.57
N ASP A 90 -16.58 -1.66 -3.41
CA ASP A 90 -15.58 -0.72 -3.91
C ASP A 90 -14.22 -0.94 -3.23
N PHE A 91 -14.22 -1.31 -1.94
CA PHE A 91 -13.00 -1.54 -1.18
C PHE A 91 -12.33 -2.86 -1.58
N LYS A 92 -13.12 -3.89 -1.90
CA LYS A 92 -12.62 -5.13 -2.50
C LYS A 92 -12.05 -4.88 -3.89
N PHE A 93 -12.75 -4.09 -4.71
CA PHE A 93 -12.25 -3.70 -6.03
C PHE A 93 -10.95 -2.88 -5.94
N LEU A 94 -10.82 -2.00 -4.94
CA LEU A 94 -9.57 -1.29 -4.65
C LEU A 94 -8.42 -2.27 -4.34
N TYR A 95 -8.66 -3.27 -3.49
CA TYR A 95 -7.67 -4.32 -3.20
C TYR A 95 -7.22 -5.07 -4.45
N ASP A 96 -8.16 -5.52 -5.27
CA ASP A 96 -7.87 -6.24 -6.50
C ASP A 96 -7.07 -5.35 -7.49
N THR A 97 -7.42 -4.06 -7.56
CA THR A 97 -6.70 -3.07 -8.37
C THR A 97 -5.28 -2.84 -7.88
N VAL A 98 -5.06 -2.75 -6.56
CA VAL A 98 -3.71 -2.64 -5.97
C VAL A 98 -2.84 -3.82 -6.42
N ARG A 99 -3.33 -5.05 -6.28
CA ARG A 99 -2.58 -6.25 -6.68
C ARG A 99 -2.30 -6.30 -8.17
N LYS A 100 -3.32 -6.00 -8.98
CA LYS A 100 -3.20 -5.99 -10.44
C LYS A 100 -2.14 -5.01 -10.91
N VAL A 101 -2.23 -3.74 -10.52
CA VAL A 101 -1.28 -2.69 -10.96
C VAL A 101 0.14 -3.03 -10.54
N LEU A 102 0.34 -3.50 -9.31
CA LEU A 102 1.68 -3.87 -8.85
C LEU A 102 2.25 -5.09 -9.59
N SER A 103 1.41 -6.10 -9.90
CA SER A 103 1.83 -7.26 -10.71
C SER A 103 2.24 -6.83 -12.11
N GLU A 104 1.39 -6.06 -12.79
CA GLU A 104 1.63 -5.56 -14.15
C GLU A 104 2.91 -4.72 -14.21
N MET A 105 3.10 -3.80 -13.25
CA MET A 105 4.33 -3.01 -13.14
C MET A 105 5.57 -3.88 -12.93
N THR A 106 5.46 -4.95 -12.14
CA THR A 106 6.57 -5.86 -11.89
C THR A 106 6.93 -6.65 -13.14
N GLU A 107 5.93 -7.15 -13.85
CA GLU A 107 6.09 -7.87 -15.13
C GLU A 107 6.70 -6.98 -16.23
N GLN A 108 6.37 -5.70 -16.23
CA GLN A 108 6.90 -4.70 -17.18
C GLN A 108 8.27 -4.14 -16.78
N GLY A 109 8.82 -4.55 -15.63
CA GLY A 109 10.13 -4.08 -15.16
C GLY A 109 10.12 -2.67 -14.58
N GLY A 110 8.96 -2.12 -14.24
CA GLY A 110 8.81 -0.79 -13.66
C GLY A 110 7.55 -0.09 -14.13
N ARG A 111 7.50 1.22 -13.87
CA ARG A 111 6.47 2.14 -14.34
C ARG A 111 7.13 3.20 -15.20
N ASP A 112 6.63 3.35 -16.42
CA ASP A 112 7.04 4.39 -17.36
C ASP A 112 6.56 5.80 -16.94
#